data_AF-A0A2R6F554-F1
#
_entry.id   AF-A0A2R6F554-F1
#
_cell.length_a   1.000
_cell.length_b   1.000
_cell.length_c   1.000
_cell.angle_alpha   90.00
_cell.angle_beta   90.00
_cell.angle_gamma   90.00
#
_symmetry.space_group_name_H-M   'P 1'
#
loop_
_entity.id
_entity.type
_entity.pdbx_description
1 polymer ?
#
loop_
_entity_poly.entity_id
_entity_poly.type
_entity_poly.pdbx_seq_one_letter_code
_entity_poly.pdbx_strand_id
1 'polypeptide(L)'
;MAVDEPFGMTIGGLPPNERVDVRWGESDRVATTTATVETDAEGTVDLTDATVVDGDVPADLDVPLSVALIQFTEDQTFGFRKSGADSLAYGVDVDGEEVGRTELTRVYPPGTPAIDLQEAHETLVGPVFEPVGRERGPGVIVLHGSGGSPSTGVAAQLALNGYTALALHYFDGPGLPQDLVEVPLEYVGTAIDWLLDYETTTGEQAGLLGYSKGGELSLLAGSQYEDVGAVVSIAGSGVVWAGFDGRGLPETSSWSLDGDPVPYVPYARDGWNESVLQGYQNSFDEATDEELEAATIPVEEIDGRVLLVTGGDDQLWDTERFHGVAADRLTGADGSDFEHLVYDGAGHGIAPPYYPIRRTLDSPYGPLGGTLEANAEASHGHWPHVLESLGTLGPDEG
;
A
#
# COMPACT_ATOMS: atom_id res chain seq x y z
N MET A 1 13.30 12.91 9.45
CA MET A 1 12.44 13.00 8.26
C MET A 1 11.41 11.88 8.30
N ALA A 2 10.24 12.04 7.68
CA ALA A 2 9.26 10.97 7.63
C ALA A 2 9.82 9.78 6.84
N VAL A 3 9.34 8.56 7.14
CA VAL A 3 9.84 7.36 6.45
C VAL A 3 9.47 7.34 4.97
N ASP A 4 8.52 8.15 4.51
CA ASP A 4 8.12 8.31 3.12
C ASP A 4 8.63 9.57 2.40
N GLU A 5 9.54 10.32 3.03
CA GLU A 5 10.22 11.43 2.37
C GLU A 5 11.51 10.93 1.69
N PRO A 6 11.67 11.09 0.35
CA PRO A 6 12.96 10.84 -0.29
C PRO A 6 13.99 11.88 0.17
N PHE A 7 15.27 11.55 0.06
CA PHE A 7 16.36 12.49 0.31
C PHE A 7 17.51 12.29 -0.67
N GLY A 8 18.12 13.40 -1.06
CA GLY A 8 19.40 13.38 -1.74
C GLY A 8 20.56 13.25 -0.74
N MET A 9 21.63 12.60 -1.18
CA MET A 9 22.86 12.49 -0.42
C MET A 9 24.05 12.55 -1.37
N THR A 10 24.94 13.51 -1.12
CA THR A 10 26.18 13.65 -1.89
C THR A 10 27.37 13.31 -1.01
N ILE A 11 28.29 12.50 -1.54
CA ILE A 11 29.55 12.13 -0.90
C ILE A 11 30.67 12.78 -1.69
N GLY A 12 31.52 13.57 -1.04
CA GLY A 12 32.66 14.24 -1.69
C GLY A 12 33.99 13.95 -0.99
N GLY A 13 35.08 14.30 -1.66
CA GLY A 13 36.44 14.09 -1.14
C GLY A 13 36.96 12.66 -1.33
N LEU A 14 36.37 11.91 -2.27
CA LEU A 14 36.77 10.56 -2.64
C LEU A 14 37.85 10.60 -3.74
N PRO A 15 38.56 9.50 -3.99
CA PRO A 15 39.39 9.36 -5.18
C PRO A 15 38.54 9.53 -6.47
N PRO A 16 39.01 10.28 -7.48
CA PRO A 16 38.22 10.57 -8.69
C PRO A 16 38.26 9.43 -9.71
N ASN A 17 37.12 9.13 -10.36
CA ASN A 17 36.94 8.03 -11.31
C ASN A 17 37.31 6.65 -10.75
N GLU A 18 37.01 6.43 -9.47
CA GLU A 18 37.28 5.18 -8.76
C GLU A 18 35.97 4.55 -8.30
N ARG A 19 36.02 3.23 -8.06
CA ARG A 19 34.90 2.50 -7.47
C ARG A 19 34.94 2.61 -5.96
N VAL A 20 33.80 2.92 -5.37
CA VAL A 20 33.63 3.04 -3.92
C VAL A 20 32.39 2.28 -3.48
N ASP A 21 32.44 1.69 -2.28
CA ASP A 21 31.32 0.94 -1.73
C ASP A 21 30.54 1.83 -0.78
N VAL A 22 29.27 2.06 -1.09
CA VAL A 22 28.32 2.73 -0.20
C VAL A 22 27.58 1.67 0.60
N ARG A 23 27.60 1.82 1.91
CA ARG A 23 27.00 0.88 2.86
C ARG A 23 25.87 1.54 3.61
N TRP A 24 24.80 0.80 3.81
CA TRP A 24 23.69 1.18 4.70
C TRP A 24 23.50 0.15 5.81
N GLY A 25 23.10 0.63 6.99
CA GLY A 25 22.66 -0.22 8.08
C GLY A 25 22.13 0.57 9.28
N GLU A 26 21.67 -0.14 10.30
CA GLU A 26 21.34 0.49 11.58
C GLU A 26 22.61 0.97 12.30
N SER A 27 22.54 2.10 12.99
CA SER A 27 23.72 2.76 13.58
C SER A 27 24.58 1.84 14.47
N ASP A 28 23.95 0.88 15.15
CA ASP A 28 24.62 -0.07 16.05
C ASP A 28 24.87 -1.46 15.43
N ARG A 29 24.61 -1.66 14.13
CA ARG A 29 24.75 -2.96 13.43
C ARG A 29 25.78 -2.92 12.31
N VAL A 30 26.21 -4.13 11.89
CA VAL A 30 26.98 -4.36 10.67
C VAL A 30 26.12 -3.90 9.47
N ALA A 31 26.75 -3.32 8.45
CA ALA A 31 26.05 -2.93 7.22
C ALA A 31 25.18 -4.08 6.70
N THR A 32 23.92 -3.76 6.39
CA THR A 32 22.90 -4.71 5.96
C THR A 32 22.69 -4.69 4.45
N THR A 33 23.18 -3.65 3.77
CA THR A 33 23.07 -3.50 2.32
C THR A 33 24.25 -2.70 1.79
N THR A 34 24.74 -3.10 0.62
CA THR A 34 25.90 -2.49 -0.04
C THR A 34 25.60 -2.19 -1.50
N ALA A 35 26.20 -1.13 -2.03
CA ALA A 35 26.19 -0.81 -3.45
C ALA A 35 27.53 -0.18 -3.83
N THR A 36 28.16 -0.69 -4.88
CA THR A 36 29.37 -0.11 -5.46
C THR A 36 28.99 0.90 -6.53
N VAL A 37 29.58 2.09 -6.47
CA VAL A 37 29.33 3.20 -7.41
C VAL A 37 30.66 3.77 -7.90
N GLU A 38 30.63 4.48 -9.04
CA GLU A 38 31.81 5.16 -9.59
C GLU A 38 31.76 6.66 -9.26
N THR A 39 32.86 7.19 -8.73
CA THR A 39 33.02 8.62 -8.46
C THR A 39 33.24 9.42 -9.73
N ASP A 40 32.80 10.68 -9.74
CA ASP A 40 33.08 11.59 -10.86
C ASP A 40 34.55 12.08 -10.89
N ALA A 41 34.86 12.94 -11.86
CA ALA A 41 36.20 13.51 -12.02
C ALA A 41 36.65 14.42 -10.86
N GLU A 42 35.72 14.86 -10.00
CA GLU A 42 35.97 15.68 -8.82
C GLU A 42 36.07 14.83 -7.54
N GLY A 43 35.83 13.52 -7.62
CA GLY A 43 35.82 12.64 -6.46
C GLY A 43 34.51 12.76 -5.67
N THR A 44 33.41 12.96 -6.37
CA THR A 44 32.07 13.13 -5.81
C THR A 44 31.11 12.06 -6.34
N VAL A 45 30.12 11.68 -5.54
CA VAL A 45 28.98 10.85 -5.92
C VAL A 45 27.71 11.50 -5.39
N ASP A 46 26.71 11.69 -6.25
CA ASP A 46 25.34 12.00 -5.84
C ASP A 46 24.51 10.71 -5.82
N LEU A 47 24.11 10.24 -4.64
CA LEU A 47 23.35 9.00 -4.48
C LEU A 47 21.91 9.11 -5.01
N THR A 48 21.43 10.29 -5.41
CA THR A 48 20.15 10.37 -6.13
C THR A 48 20.26 9.83 -7.54
N ASP A 49 21.40 10.07 -8.20
CA ASP A 49 21.61 9.75 -9.63
C ASP A 49 22.76 8.74 -9.85
N ALA A 50 23.30 8.17 -8.77
CA ALA A 50 24.45 7.28 -8.86
C ALA A 50 24.11 5.98 -9.58
N THR A 51 24.90 5.64 -10.61
CA THR A 51 24.82 4.34 -11.25
C THR A 51 25.51 3.29 -10.37
N VAL A 52 24.76 2.26 -9.99
CA VAL A 52 25.29 1.10 -9.27
C VAL A 52 25.99 0.17 -10.26
N VAL A 53 27.19 -0.29 -9.92
CA VAL A 53 28.00 -1.18 -10.77
C VAL A 53 28.21 -2.57 -10.17
N ASP A 54 27.98 -2.73 -8.87
CA ASP A 54 28.04 -4.01 -8.13
C ASP A 54 27.31 -3.87 -6.77
N GLY A 55 27.08 -4.99 -6.07
CA GLY A 55 26.49 -5.02 -4.73
C GLY A 55 25.07 -5.61 -4.66
N ASP A 56 24.35 -5.28 -3.58
CA ASP A 56 23.01 -5.79 -3.30
C ASP A 56 21.91 -5.03 -4.05
N VAL A 57 22.17 -3.77 -4.44
CA VAL A 57 21.24 -2.93 -5.18
C VAL A 57 21.43 -3.15 -6.69
N PRO A 58 20.37 -3.42 -7.46
CA PRO A 58 20.44 -3.59 -8.91
C PRO A 58 20.89 -2.33 -9.66
N ALA A 59 21.62 -2.51 -10.76
CA ALA A 59 22.25 -1.43 -11.54
C ALA A 59 21.28 -0.49 -12.24
N ASP A 60 20.18 -1.04 -12.76
CA ASP A 60 19.21 -0.34 -13.62
C ASP A 60 17.92 0.03 -12.87
N LEU A 61 17.99 0.23 -11.54
CA LEU A 61 16.84 0.51 -10.69
C LEU A 61 16.39 1.98 -10.83
N ASP A 62 15.10 2.21 -11.11
CA ASP A 62 14.51 3.56 -11.13
C ASP A 62 14.07 4.02 -9.71
N VAL A 63 15.01 3.93 -8.76
CA VAL A 63 14.84 4.41 -7.39
C VAL A 63 16.15 5.07 -6.94
N PRO A 64 16.11 6.26 -6.33
CA PRO A 64 17.31 6.89 -5.79
C PRO A 64 18.12 5.95 -4.89
N LEU A 65 19.42 5.81 -5.12
CA LEU A 65 20.27 4.86 -4.38
C LEU A 65 20.28 5.12 -2.86
N SER A 66 20.19 6.40 -2.45
CA SER A 66 20.06 6.80 -1.05
C SER A 66 18.93 6.06 -0.31
N VAL A 67 17.87 5.76 -1.06
CA VAL A 67 16.69 5.04 -0.62
C VAL A 67 16.80 3.55 -0.91
N ALA A 68 17.25 3.16 -2.10
CA ALA A 68 17.26 1.76 -2.54
C ALA A 68 18.04 0.87 -1.58
N LEU A 69 19.13 1.39 -1.00
CA LEU A 69 19.88 0.73 0.07
C LEU A 69 19.02 0.28 1.26
N ILE A 70 17.94 1.00 1.58
CA ILE A 70 16.99 0.63 2.64
C ILE A 70 16.09 -0.52 2.16
N GLN A 71 15.61 -0.46 0.91
CA GLN A 71 14.67 -1.45 0.36
C GLN A 71 15.33 -2.82 0.19
N PHE A 72 16.61 -2.87 -0.17
CA PHE A 72 17.35 -4.12 -0.46
C PHE A 72 18.00 -4.79 0.77
N THR A 73 17.70 -4.31 1.97
CA THR A 73 18.07 -4.94 3.24
C THR A 73 17.58 -6.39 3.36
N GLU A 74 18.23 -7.17 4.22
CA GLU A 74 17.79 -8.52 4.56
C GLU A 74 16.50 -8.57 5.40
N ASP A 75 16.06 -7.43 5.95
CA ASP A 75 14.80 -7.34 6.69
C ASP A 75 13.58 -7.66 5.80
N GLN A 76 12.52 -8.15 6.44
CA GLN A 76 11.34 -8.67 5.75
C GLN A 76 10.20 -7.67 5.75
N THR A 77 9.58 -7.39 4.61
CA THR A 77 8.45 -6.46 4.44
C THR A 77 7.33 -6.69 5.46
N PHE A 78 6.77 -7.91 5.49
CA PHE A 78 5.67 -8.28 6.41
C PHE A 78 6.08 -8.39 7.89
N GLY A 79 7.38 -8.44 8.17
CA GLY A 79 7.95 -8.48 9.52
C GLY A 79 8.53 -7.14 9.98
N PHE A 80 8.56 -6.14 9.10
CA PHE A 80 9.23 -4.87 9.35
C PHE A 80 8.36 -4.01 10.27
N ARG A 81 8.68 -4.06 11.56
CA ARG A 81 7.99 -3.34 12.62
C ARG A 81 8.96 -2.36 13.29
N LYS A 82 9.45 -1.38 12.53
CA LYS A 82 10.17 -0.24 13.10
C LYS A 82 9.16 0.79 13.58
N SER A 83 9.41 1.40 14.73
CA SER A 83 8.55 2.43 15.28
C SER A 83 9.38 3.53 15.94
N GLY A 84 8.89 4.76 15.93
CA GLY A 84 9.60 5.89 16.51
C GLY A 84 10.73 6.41 15.63
N ALA A 85 11.68 7.09 16.25
CA ALA A 85 12.86 7.62 15.59
C ALA A 85 13.95 6.54 15.54
N ASP A 86 14.37 6.15 14.34
CA ASP A 86 15.46 5.22 14.12
C ASP A 86 16.60 5.89 13.35
N SER A 87 17.84 5.55 13.71
CA SER A 87 19.05 6.16 13.17
C SER A 87 19.70 5.23 12.15
N LEU A 88 19.67 5.66 10.89
CA LEU A 88 20.22 4.98 9.74
C LEU A 88 21.65 5.49 9.49
N ALA A 89 22.61 4.58 9.42
CA ALA A 89 23.99 4.90 9.12
C ALA A 89 24.30 4.65 7.64
N TYR A 90 24.96 5.63 7.03
CA TYR A 90 25.54 5.52 5.69
C TYR A 90 27.05 5.60 5.82
N GLY A 91 27.75 4.57 5.37
CA GLY A 91 29.21 4.49 5.31
C GLY A 91 29.70 4.49 3.87
N VAL A 92 30.93 4.92 3.66
CA VAL A 92 31.63 4.78 2.38
C VAL A 92 33.00 4.15 2.60
N ASP A 93 33.28 3.09 1.85
CA ASP A 93 34.56 2.40 1.86
C ASP A 93 35.31 2.61 0.53
N VAL A 94 36.62 2.78 0.64
CA VAL A 94 37.56 2.81 -0.48
C VAL A 94 38.57 1.69 -0.23
N ASP A 95 38.73 0.78 -1.19
CA ASP A 95 39.60 -0.40 -1.06
C ASP A 95 39.31 -1.24 0.21
N GLY A 96 38.06 -1.26 0.67
CA GLY A 96 37.62 -1.98 1.87
C GLY A 96 37.94 -1.28 3.21
N GLU A 97 38.40 -0.03 3.19
CA GLU A 97 38.58 0.80 4.39
C GLU A 97 37.52 1.92 4.45
N GLU A 98 36.85 2.07 5.60
CA GLU A 98 35.87 3.14 5.82
C GLU A 98 36.54 4.51 5.82
N VAL A 99 36.20 5.36 4.86
CA VAL A 99 36.74 6.72 4.71
C VAL A 99 35.76 7.81 5.15
N GLY A 100 34.48 7.46 5.34
CA GLY A 100 33.46 8.38 5.79
C GLY A 100 32.20 7.68 6.28
N ARG A 101 31.49 8.33 7.21
CA ARG A 101 30.21 7.86 7.73
C ARG A 101 29.34 9.06 8.14
N THR A 102 28.03 8.91 7.94
CA THR A 102 27.01 9.84 8.44
C THR A 102 25.81 9.08 8.96
N GLU A 103 24.98 9.74 9.76
CA GLU A 103 23.77 9.15 10.33
C GLU A 103 22.57 10.07 10.05
N LEU A 104 21.44 9.45 9.74
CA LEU A 104 20.18 10.13 9.46
C LEU A 104 19.06 9.49 10.28
N THR A 105 18.23 10.33 10.90
CA THR A 105 17.07 9.86 11.66
C THR A 105 15.81 9.83 10.80
N ARG A 106 15.22 8.64 10.65
CA ARG A 106 13.89 8.45 10.06
C ARG A 106 12.86 8.19 11.15
N VAL A 107 11.66 8.72 10.95
CA VAL A 107 10.52 8.50 11.84
C VAL A 107 9.63 7.43 11.21
N TYR A 108 9.58 6.26 11.84
CA TYR A 108 8.79 5.11 11.42
C TYR A 108 7.47 4.99 12.20
N PRO A 109 6.37 4.62 11.55
CA PRO A 109 5.13 4.20 12.20
C PRO A 109 5.19 2.94 13.10
N PRO A 110 4.60 2.91 14.32
CA PRO A 110 4.00 4.01 15.07
C PRO A 110 5.03 4.66 16.00
N GLY A 111 5.70 5.71 15.52
CA GLY A 111 6.22 6.79 16.37
C GLY A 111 5.12 7.78 16.77
N THR A 112 3.98 7.72 16.07
CA THR A 112 2.77 8.50 16.33
C THR A 112 1.89 7.75 17.33
N PRO A 113 1.46 8.36 18.44
CA PRO A 113 0.46 7.78 19.33
C PRO A 113 -0.80 7.45 18.55
N ALA A 114 -1.30 6.23 18.70
CA ALA A 114 -2.60 5.84 18.17
C ALA A 114 -3.64 5.87 19.29
N ILE A 115 -4.86 6.28 18.96
CA ILE A 115 -5.99 6.24 19.87
C ILE A 115 -6.83 5.02 19.51
N ASP A 116 -7.06 4.13 20.48
CA ASP A 116 -7.88 2.93 20.27
C ASP A 116 -9.37 3.33 20.27
N LEU A 117 -10.06 3.08 19.14
CA LEU A 117 -11.49 3.36 19.02
C LEU A 117 -12.35 2.61 20.01
N GLN A 118 -11.91 1.46 20.54
CA GLN A 118 -12.72 0.71 21.49
C GLN A 118 -13.02 1.50 22.78
N GLU A 119 -12.24 2.54 23.08
CA GLU A 119 -12.53 3.46 24.18
C GLU A 119 -13.46 4.63 23.77
N ALA A 120 -13.61 4.91 22.47
CA ALA A 120 -14.27 6.09 21.90
C ALA A 120 -15.57 5.79 21.12
N HIS A 121 -15.80 4.56 20.67
CA HIS A 121 -17.01 4.14 19.95
C HIS A 121 -17.46 2.73 20.39
N GLU A 122 -18.77 2.47 20.41
CA GLU A 122 -19.33 1.22 20.96
C GLU A 122 -19.05 -0.02 20.09
N THR A 123 -18.87 0.16 18.78
CA THR A 123 -18.79 -0.95 17.80
C THR A 123 -17.63 -0.86 16.81
N LEU A 124 -17.01 0.32 16.65
CA LEU A 124 -15.94 0.48 15.68
C LEU A 124 -14.63 0.00 16.29
N VAL A 125 -13.86 -0.76 15.53
CA VAL A 125 -12.58 -1.34 15.98
C VAL A 125 -11.50 -0.88 15.03
N GLY A 126 -10.41 -0.36 15.60
CA GLY A 126 -9.28 0.12 14.81
C GLY A 126 -8.60 1.30 15.51
N PRO A 127 -7.28 1.46 15.35
CA PRO A 127 -6.60 2.64 15.84
C PRO A 127 -6.77 3.83 14.90
N VAL A 128 -6.90 5.02 15.49
CA VAL A 128 -6.89 6.31 14.80
C VAL A 128 -5.56 6.98 15.00
N PHE A 129 -5.02 7.55 13.93
CA PHE A 129 -3.79 8.32 13.92
C PHE A 129 -4.10 9.76 13.55
N GLU A 130 -3.76 10.67 14.46
CA GLU A 130 -3.98 12.11 14.29
C GLU A 130 -2.90 12.75 13.41
N PRO A 131 -3.24 13.82 12.68
CA PRO A 131 -2.35 14.43 11.72
C PRO A 131 -1.12 15.05 12.39
N VAL A 132 0.06 14.80 11.84
CA VAL A 132 1.33 15.38 12.30
C VAL A 132 1.59 16.69 11.57
N GLY A 133 2.07 17.69 12.31
CA GLY A 133 2.40 19.01 11.76
C GLY A 133 1.22 19.95 11.56
N ARG A 134 0.00 19.55 11.93
CA ARG A 134 -1.22 20.39 11.93
C ARG A 134 -2.20 19.94 13.04
N GLU A 135 -3.15 20.81 13.39
CA GLU A 135 -4.16 20.50 14.44
C GLU A 135 -5.30 19.60 13.92
N ARG A 136 -5.68 19.77 12.65
CA ARG A 136 -6.72 18.98 11.97
C ARG A 136 -6.31 18.69 10.53
N GLY A 137 -6.81 17.62 9.93
CA GLY A 137 -6.52 17.24 8.55
C GLY A 137 -7.61 16.38 7.90
N PRO A 138 -7.56 16.15 6.58
CA PRO A 138 -8.57 15.35 5.89
C PRO A 138 -8.63 13.93 6.44
N GLY A 139 -9.84 13.37 6.51
CA GLY A 139 -10.09 12.03 7.04
C GLY A 139 -9.85 10.95 5.99
N VAL A 140 -9.11 9.89 6.33
CA VAL A 140 -8.91 8.71 5.47
C VAL A 140 -9.17 7.41 6.24
N ILE A 141 -10.02 6.54 5.71
CA ILE A 141 -10.18 5.17 6.19
C ILE A 141 -9.24 4.25 5.42
N VAL A 142 -8.43 3.51 6.16
CA VAL A 142 -7.47 2.54 5.63
C VAL A 142 -8.02 1.12 5.83
N LEU A 143 -8.25 0.43 4.71
CA LEU A 143 -8.89 -0.88 4.64
C LEU A 143 -7.84 -1.97 4.35
N HIS A 144 -7.72 -2.93 5.26
CA HIS A 144 -6.78 -4.04 5.13
C HIS A 144 -7.20 -5.08 4.08
N GLY A 145 -6.34 -6.05 3.78
CA GLY A 145 -6.66 -7.17 2.89
C GLY A 145 -7.36 -8.34 3.59
N SER A 146 -7.37 -9.50 2.93
CA SER A 146 -7.95 -10.75 3.44
C SER A 146 -7.21 -11.35 4.65
N GLY A 147 -6.09 -10.77 5.07
CA GLY A 147 -5.33 -11.17 6.25
C GLY A 147 -5.92 -10.74 7.60
N GLY A 148 -7.01 -9.96 7.62
CA GLY A 148 -7.76 -9.67 8.86
C GLY A 148 -7.02 -8.78 9.87
N SER A 149 -6.04 -7.99 9.43
CA SER A 149 -5.18 -7.20 10.34
C SER A 149 -5.16 -5.73 9.91
N PRO A 150 -5.52 -4.78 10.79
CA PRO A 150 -5.51 -3.36 10.47
C PRO A 150 -4.17 -2.86 9.93
N SER A 151 -4.22 -2.09 8.83
CA SER A 151 -3.07 -1.50 8.14
C SER A 151 -2.50 -0.29 8.88
N THR A 152 -2.10 -0.50 10.14
CA THR A 152 -1.63 0.56 11.06
C THR A 152 -0.42 1.33 10.55
N GLY A 153 0.50 0.66 9.84
CA GLY A 153 1.67 1.32 9.24
C GLY A 153 1.26 2.35 8.19
N VAL A 154 0.32 2.01 7.31
CA VAL A 154 -0.19 2.92 6.27
C VAL A 154 -0.95 4.08 6.87
N ALA A 155 -1.85 3.82 7.84
CA ALA A 155 -2.60 4.89 8.50
C ALA A 155 -1.67 5.89 9.22
N ALA A 156 -0.68 5.39 9.93
CA ALA A 156 0.33 6.24 10.55
C ALA A 156 1.23 6.98 9.55
N GLN A 157 1.49 6.40 8.37
CA GLN A 157 2.17 7.08 7.26
C GLN A 157 1.34 8.28 6.75
N LEU A 158 0.03 8.09 6.56
CA LEU A 158 -0.89 9.17 6.20
C LEU A 158 -0.93 10.24 7.29
N ALA A 159 -0.92 9.86 8.57
CA ALA A 159 -0.82 10.82 9.67
C ALA A 159 0.46 11.67 9.61
N LEU A 160 1.61 11.09 9.24
CA LEU A 160 2.84 11.85 9.00
C LEU A 160 2.72 12.87 7.85
N ASN A 161 1.79 12.65 6.92
CA ASN A 161 1.45 13.57 5.83
C ASN A 161 0.30 14.54 6.17
N GLY A 162 -0.14 14.56 7.43
CA GLY A 162 -1.15 15.49 7.91
C GLY A 162 -2.59 15.07 7.63
N TYR A 163 -2.86 13.78 7.47
CA TYR A 163 -4.21 13.22 7.43
C TYR A 163 -4.63 12.73 8.82
N THR A 164 -5.94 12.72 9.07
CA THR A 164 -6.50 11.92 10.16
C THR A 164 -6.83 10.54 9.59
N ALA A 165 -6.16 9.49 10.06
CA ALA A 165 -6.26 8.18 9.43
C ALA A 165 -6.80 7.11 10.40
N LEU A 166 -7.87 6.44 10.00
CA LEU A 166 -8.45 5.30 10.71
C LEU A 166 -8.01 4.00 10.04
N ALA A 167 -7.20 3.18 10.73
CA ALA A 167 -6.97 1.80 10.31
C ALA A 167 -8.14 0.91 10.74
N LEU A 168 -9.19 0.83 9.91
CA LEU A 168 -10.42 0.13 10.26
C LEU A 168 -10.20 -1.38 10.30
N HIS A 169 -10.64 -2.01 11.39
CA HIS A 169 -10.68 -3.46 11.56
C HIS A 169 -12.12 -3.92 11.34
N TYR A 170 -12.37 -4.76 10.34
CA TYR A 170 -13.75 -5.10 9.94
C TYR A 170 -14.07 -6.61 9.98
N PHE A 171 -13.10 -7.49 10.20
CA PHE A 171 -13.29 -8.92 10.50
C PHE A 171 -12.06 -9.50 11.22
N ASP A 172 -12.15 -10.71 11.76
CA ASP A 172 -11.08 -11.44 12.50
C ASP A 172 -10.57 -10.70 13.76
N GLY A 173 -11.44 -9.89 14.36
CA GLY A 173 -11.17 -9.14 15.59
C GLY A 173 -12.20 -9.37 16.69
N PRO A 174 -11.87 -9.01 17.95
CA PRO A 174 -12.83 -9.09 19.05
C PRO A 174 -14.09 -8.26 18.76
N GLY A 175 -15.26 -8.91 18.78
CA GLY A 175 -16.55 -8.26 18.52
C GLY A 175 -16.90 -8.06 17.04
N LEU A 176 -16.02 -8.46 16.12
CA LEU A 176 -16.23 -8.40 14.68
C LEU A 176 -16.68 -9.76 14.13
N PRO A 177 -17.18 -9.82 12.88
CA PRO A 177 -17.28 -11.08 12.13
C PRO A 177 -15.96 -11.84 12.18
N GLN A 178 -16.04 -13.16 12.37
CA GLN A 178 -14.84 -14.00 12.46
C GLN A 178 -14.14 -14.16 11.10
N ASP A 179 -14.94 -14.29 10.06
CA ASP A 179 -14.51 -14.63 8.71
C ASP A 179 -14.87 -13.48 7.76
N LEU A 180 -14.21 -13.40 6.60
CA LEU A 180 -14.55 -12.44 5.54
C LEU A 180 -15.75 -12.96 4.74
N VAL A 181 -16.90 -13.04 5.39
CA VAL A 181 -18.14 -13.60 4.83
C VAL A 181 -19.28 -12.66 5.18
N GLU A 182 -19.95 -12.11 4.16
CA GLU A 182 -21.09 -11.19 4.31
C GLU A 182 -20.81 -10.04 5.30
N VAL A 183 -19.58 -9.50 5.29
CA VAL A 183 -19.24 -8.36 6.16
C VAL A 183 -20.10 -7.16 5.76
N PRO A 184 -20.86 -6.53 6.69
CA PRO A 184 -21.80 -5.47 6.35
C PRO A 184 -21.10 -4.21 5.86
N LEU A 185 -21.48 -3.71 4.68
CA LEU A 185 -20.97 -2.44 4.15
C LEU A 185 -21.35 -1.26 5.04
N GLU A 186 -22.45 -1.34 5.79
CA GLU A 186 -22.92 -0.34 6.74
C GLU A 186 -21.90 -0.09 7.86
N TYR A 187 -21.01 -1.06 8.12
CA TYR A 187 -19.91 -0.90 9.06
C TYR A 187 -18.89 0.15 8.56
N VAL A 188 -18.64 0.19 7.24
CA VAL A 188 -17.80 1.21 6.61
C VAL A 188 -18.50 2.56 6.63
N GLY A 189 -19.81 2.62 6.32
CA GLY A 189 -20.61 3.85 6.44
C GLY A 189 -20.56 4.45 7.85
N THR A 190 -20.73 3.61 8.87
CA THR A 190 -20.59 4.03 10.28
C THR A 190 -19.19 4.57 10.58
N ALA A 191 -18.14 3.99 9.98
CA ALA A 191 -16.77 4.47 10.14
C ALA A 191 -16.52 5.81 9.43
N ILE A 192 -17.18 6.05 8.28
CA ILE A 192 -17.15 7.32 7.56
C ILE A 192 -17.77 8.42 8.41
N ASP A 193 -19.01 8.21 8.87
CA ASP A 193 -19.73 9.15 9.74
C ASP A 193 -18.91 9.51 10.98
N TRP A 194 -18.39 8.48 11.66
CA TRP A 194 -17.58 8.68 12.86
C TRP A 194 -16.30 9.47 12.57
N LEU A 195 -15.61 9.16 11.46
CA LEU A 195 -14.36 9.82 11.12
C LEU A 195 -14.57 11.29 10.76
N LEU A 196 -15.64 11.62 10.03
CA LEU A 196 -15.99 13.00 9.67
C LEU A 196 -16.32 13.85 10.90
N ASP A 197 -16.95 13.26 11.92
CA ASP A 197 -17.26 13.91 13.19
C ASP A 197 -16.05 13.99 14.16
N TYR A 198 -14.95 13.29 13.86
CA TYR A 198 -13.80 13.23 14.75
C TYR A 198 -13.07 14.57 14.83
N GLU A 199 -12.63 14.95 16.04
CA GLU A 199 -12.21 16.33 16.34
C GLU A 199 -11.03 16.82 15.50
N THR A 200 -10.15 15.92 15.08
CA THR A 200 -8.99 16.22 14.23
C THR A 200 -9.27 16.07 12.73
N THR A 201 -10.46 15.66 12.31
CA THR A 201 -10.83 15.53 10.88
C THR A 201 -11.33 16.86 10.32
N THR A 202 -11.04 17.15 9.05
CA THR A 202 -11.61 18.26 8.26
C THR A 202 -12.33 17.73 7.02
N GLY A 203 -13.22 18.55 6.45
CA GLY A 203 -13.96 18.20 5.23
C GLY A 203 -15.32 17.58 5.53
N GLU A 204 -16.16 17.53 4.50
CA GLU A 204 -17.44 16.83 4.50
C GLU A 204 -17.34 15.43 3.84
N GLN A 205 -16.16 15.07 3.31
CA GLN A 205 -15.93 13.79 2.65
C GLN A 205 -14.69 13.08 3.19
N ALA A 206 -14.77 11.76 3.32
CA ALA A 206 -13.66 10.91 3.73
C ALA A 206 -13.01 10.24 2.52
N GLY A 207 -11.68 10.08 2.55
CA GLY A 207 -10.98 9.24 1.60
C GLY A 207 -11.00 7.78 2.00
N LEU A 208 -10.95 6.88 1.01
CA LEU A 208 -10.76 5.44 1.23
C LEU A 208 -9.44 5.00 0.60
N LEU A 209 -8.62 4.26 1.36
CA LEU A 209 -7.42 3.61 0.84
C LEU A 209 -7.44 2.13 1.22
N GLY A 210 -7.42 1.27 0.21
CA GLY A 210 -7.48 -0.17 0.40
C GLY A 210 -6.38 -0.94 -0.32
N TYR A 211 -5.98 -2.06 0.29
CA TYR A 211 -5.05 -3.02 -0.30
C TYR A 211 -5.72 -4.39 -0.50
N SER A 212 -5.55 -5.01 -1.67
CA SER A 212 -6.11 -6.33 -1.99
C SER A 212 -7.63 -6.34 -1.83
N LYS A 213 -8.18 -7.23 -0.99
CA LYS A 213 -9.60 -7.20 -0.59
C LYS A 213 -10.06 -5.85 -0.02
N GLY A 214 -9.18 -5.09 0.61
CA GLY A 214 -9.48 -3.72 1.04
C GLY A 214 -9.62 -2.76 -0.13
N GLY A 215 -8.90 -2.99 -1.24
CA GLY A 215 -9.02 -2.21 -2.49
C GLY A 215 -10.35 -2.47 -3.19
N GLU A 216 -10.76 -3.75 -3.28
CA GLU A 216 -12.13 -4.14 -3.67
C GLU A 216 -13.18 -3.43 -2.79
N LEU A 217 -13.02 -3.48 -1.46
CA LEU A 217 -13.93 -2.81 -0.53
C LEU A 217 -13.92 -1.28 -0.67
N SER A 218 -12.78 -0.67 -1.00
CA SER A 218 -12.66 0.79 -1.18
C SER A 218 -13.46 1.23 -2.41
N LEU A 219 -13.34 0.52 -3.53
CA LEU A 219 -14.12 0.78 -4.73
C LEU A 219 -15.61 0.54 -4.48
N LEU A 220 -15.95 -0.58 -3.81
CA LEU A 220 -17.33 -0.91 -3.51
C LEU A 220 -17.96 0.15 -2.59
N ALA A 221 -17.37 0.43 -1.43
CA ALA A 221 -17.90 1.43 -0.50
C ALA A 221 -17.94 2.84 -1.13
N GLY A 222 -16.91 3.21 -1.90
CA GLY A 222 -16.88 4.50 -2.61
C GLY A 222 -18.04 4.66 -3.59
N SER A 223 -18.50 3.57 -4.23
CA SER A 223 -19.66 3.60 -5.12
C SER A 223 -21.02 3.60 -4.39
N GLN A 224 -21.04 3.44 -3.06
CA GLN A 224 -22.26 3.34 -2.26
C GLN A 224 -22.54 4.56 -1.39
N TYR A 225 -21.52 5.35 -1.04
CA TYR A 225 -21.63 6.44 -0.07
C TYR A 225 -21.23 7.79 -0.69
N GLU A 226 -22.16 8.76 -0.70
CA GLU A 226 -21.94 10.12 -1.25
C GLU A 226 -20.90 10.93 -0.44
N ASP A 227 -20.70 10.58 0.83
CA ASP A 227 -19.72 11.22 1.73
C ASP A 227 -18.29 10.66 1.54
N VAL A 228 -18.04 9.91 0.45
CA VAL A 228 -16.71 9.46 0.05
C VAL A 228 -16.16 10.37 -1.05
N GLY A 229 -14.95 10.89 -0.79
CA GLY A 229 -14.19 11.66 -1.77
C GLY A 229 -13.23 10.74 -2.53
N ALA A 230 -11.92 10.94 -2.35
CA ALA A 230 -10.89 10.17 -3.04
C ALA A 230 -10.89 8.67 -2.67
N VAL A 231 -10.80 7.79 -3.66
CA VAL A 231 -10.75 6.33 -3.49
C VAL A 231 -9.46 5.79 -4.10
N VAL A 232 -8.68 5.07 -3.30
CA VAL A 232 -7.42 4.44 -3.70
C VAL A 232 -7.53 2.93 -3.55
N SER A 233 -7.37 2.19 -4.65
CA SER A 233 -7.33 0.74 -4.68
C SER A 233 -5.96 0.24 -5.12
N ILE A 234 -5.23 -0.39 -4.20
CA ILE A 234 -3.93 -1.01 -4.45
C ILE A 234 -4.10 -2.52 -4.52
N ALA A 235 -3.70 -3.14 -5.63
CA ALA A 235 -3.82 -4.58 -5.85
C ALA A 235 -5.25 -5.13 -5.65
N GLY A 236 -6.28 -4.32 -5.92
CA GLY A 236 -7.68 -4.62 -5.66
C GLY A 236 -8.40 -5.30 -6.82
N SER A 237 -9.72 -5.11 -6.89
CA SER A 237 -10.58 -5.74 -7.90
C SER A 237 -11.77 -4.83 -8.23
N GLY A 238 -12.07 -4.70 -9.52
CA GLY A 238 -13.28 -4.04 -10.02
C GLY A 238 -14.54 -4.92 -9.98
N VAL A 239 -14.42 -6.17 -9.54
CA VAL A 239 -15.54 -7.07 -9.28
C VAL A 239 -15.54 -7.51 -7.82
N VAL A 240 -16.73 -7.72 -7.27
CA VAL A 240 -16.92 -8.30 -5.94
C VAL A 240 -16.69 -9.80 -6.01
N TRP A 241 -15.93 -10.34 -5.07
CA TRP A 241 -15.60 -11.76 -5.01
C TRP A 241 -16.28 -12.46 -3.83
N ALA A 242 -16.52 -13.76 -3.97
CA ALA A 242 -16.99 -14.63 -2.89
C ALA A 242 -16.14 -14.48 -1.60
N GLY A 243 -16.74 -14.80 -0.46
CA GLY A 243 -16.13 -14.64 0.86
C GLY A 243 -14.95 -15.59 1.12
N PHE A 244 -14.23 -15.37 2.21
CA PHE A 244 -13.12 -16.21 2.66
C PHE A 244 -13.28 -16.58 4.13
N ASP A 245 -13.31 -17.89 4.42
CA ASP A 245 -13.53 -18.41 5.79
C ASP A 245 -12.42 -19.35 6.28
N GLY A 246 -11.33 -19.47 5.50
CA GLY A 246 -10.20 -20.35 5.78
C GLY A 246 -10.51 -21.85 5.84
N ARG A 247 -11.74 -22.27 5.56
CA ARG A 247 -12.20 -23.67 5.70
C ARG A 247 -12.71 -24.27 4.39
N GLY A 248 -13.09 -23.43 3.42
CA GLY A 248 -13.52 -23.88 2.11
C GLY A 248 -13.64 -22.75 1.11
N LEU A 249 -14.50 -22.96 0.11
CA LEU A 249 -14.93 -21.97 -0.87
C LEU A 249 -16.36 -21.57 -0.51
N PRO A 250 -16.58 -20.47 0.23
CA PRO A 250 -17.91 -20.01 0.57
C PRO A 250 -18.76 -19.78 -0.68
N GLU A 251 -20.00 -20.28 -0.67
CA GLU A 251 -21.00 -20.01 -1.72
C GLU A 251 -21.81 -18.74 -1.37
N THR A 252 -21.11 -17.69 -0.93
CA THR A 252 -21.69 -16.36 -0.63
C THR A 252 -20.62 -15.28 -0.78
N SER A 253 -21.05 -14.02 -0.73
CA SER A 253 -20.21 -12.84 -0.93
C SER A 253 -19.25 -12.56 0.23
N SER A 254 -18.19 -11.79 -0.06
CA SER A 254 -17.37 -11.17 0.99
C SER A 254 -18.16 -10.11 1.77
N TRP A 255 -19.15 -9.49 1.12
CA TRP A 255 -19.84 -8.29 1.61
C TRP A 255 -21.35 -8.49 1.65
N SER A 256 -22.01 -7.84 2.60
CA SER A 256 -23.48 -7.72 2.62
C SER A 256 -23.91 -6.26 2.58
N LEU A 257 -25.11 -6.03 2.06
CA LEU A 257 -25.80 -4.75 2.07
C LEU A 257 -27.26 -5.02 2.41
N ASP A 258 -27.81 -4.29 3.39
CA ASP A 258 -29.15 -4.49 3.94
C ASP A 258 -29.41 -5.93 4.44
N GLY A 259 -28.33 -6.64 4.81
CA GLY A 259 -28.35 -8.03 5.26
C GLY A 259 -28.45 -9.07 4.15
N ASP A 260 -28.44 -8.66 2.88
CA ASP A 260 -28.37 -9.55 1.73
C ASP A 260 -26.92 -9.59 1.17
N PRO A 261 -26.44 -10.73 0.65
CA PRO A 261 -25.13 -10.80 0.01
C PRO A 261 -25.06 -9.87 -1.22
N VAL A 262 -24.04 -9.02 -1.28
CA VAL A 262 -23.75 -8.23 -2.48
C VAL A 262 -23.43 -9.20 -3.63
N PRO A 263 -23.96 -9.02 -4.87
CA PRO A 263 -23.62 -9.86 -6.01
C PRO A 263 -22.12 -10.03 -6.17
N TYR A 264 -21.67 -11.23 -6.50
CA TYR A 264 -20.27 -11.60 -6.43
C TYR A 264 -19.91 -12.65 -7.49
N VAL A 265 -18.63 -12.72 -7.85
CA VAL A 265 -18.08 -13.78 -8.69
C VAL A 265 -17.96 -15.08 -7.88
N PRO A 266 -18.68 -16.15 -8.23
CA PRO A 266 -18.58 -17.43 -7.53
C PRO A 266 -17.22 -18.09 -7.75
N TYR A 267 -16.75 -18.83 -6.75
CA TYR A 267 -15.53 -19.60 -6.92
C TYR A 267 -15.75 -20.86 -7.77
N ALA A 268 -14.92 -21.02 -8.80
CA ALA A 268 -14.75 -22.28 -9.50
C ALA A 268 -14.25 -23.35 -8.53
N ARG A 269 -14.59 -24.62 -8.81
CA ARG A 269 -14.13 -25.74 -7.96
C ARG A 269 -12.69 -26.16 -8.25
N ASP A 270 -12.24 -25.95 -9.47
CA ASP A 270 -10.92 -26.37 -9.96
C ASP A 270 -9.93 -25.20 -9.95
N GLY A 271 -8.61 -25.46 -9.94
CA GLY A 271 -7.56 -24.43 -9.97
C GLY A 271 -6.92 -24.13 -8.61
N TRP A 272 -7.67 -24.23 -7.52
CA TRP A 272 -7.19 -23.93 -6.16
C TRP A 272 -6.13 -24.90 -5.64
N ASN A 273 -6.03 -26.11 -6.20
CA ASN A 273 -4.99 -27.07 -5.84
C ASN A 273 -3.67 -26.78 -6.57
N GLU A 274 -3.73 -26.06 -7.69
CA GLU A 274 -2.60 -25.63 -8.49
C GLU A 274 -1.99 -24.34 -7.93
N SER A 275 -2.81 -23.30 -7.75
CA SER A 275 -2.43 -22.05 -7.08
C SER A 275 -3.67 -21.22 -6.73
N VAL A 276 -3.50 -20.24 -5.83
CA VAL A 276 -4.54 -19.25 -5.54
C VAL A 276 -4.90 -18.44 -6.79
N LEU A 277 -3.90 -18.02 -7.56
CA LEU A 277 -4.09 -17.30 -8.83
C LEU A 277 -4.96 -18.09 -9.81
N GLN A 278 -4.62 -19.37 -10.05
CA GLN A 278 -5.39 -20.22 -10.96
C GLN A 278 -6.83 -20.39 -10.49
N GLY A 279 -7.05 -20.50 -9.17
CA GLY A 279 -8.40 -20.52 -8.58
C GLY A 279 -9.21 -19.30 -8.95
N TYR A 280 -8.66 -18.09 -8.76
CA TYR A 280 -9.33 -16.84 -9.15
C TYR A 280 -9.52 -16.72 -10.68
N GLN A 281 -8.51 -17.06 -11.48
CA GLN A 281 -8.60 -17.01 -12.94
C GLN A 281 -9.69 -17.94 -13.47
N ASN A 282 -9.74 -19.19 -13.00
CA ASN A 282 -10.80 -20.13 -13.37
C ASN A 282 -12.16 -19.62 -12.93
N SER A 283 -12.26 -19.07 -11.72
CA SER A 283 -13.51 -18.51 -11.20
C SER A 283 -14.04 -17.37 -12.08
N PHE A 284 -13.15 -16.48 -12.52
CA PHE A 284 -13.51 -15.42 -13.47
C PHE A 284 -13.91 -15.99 -14.84
N ASP A 285 -13.15 -16.97 -15.36
CA ASP A 285 -13.39 -17.57 -16.68
C ASP A 285 -14.67 -18.42 -16.75
N GLU A 286 -15.06 -19.05 -15.63
CA GLU A 286 -16.26 -19.87 -15.54
C GLU A 286 -17.53 -19.05 -15.25
N ALA A 287 -17.39 -17.86 -14.66
CA ALA A 287 -18.52 -16.97 -14.38
C ALA A 287 -19.21 -16.55 -15.69
N THR A 288 -20.54 -16.56 -15.67
CA THR A 288 -21.34 -16.11 -16.80
C THR A 288 -21.26 -14.58 -16.95
N ASP A 289 -21.55 -14.08 -18.15
CA ASP A 289 -21.64 -12.63 -18.39
C ASP A 289 -22.62 -11.94 -17.42
N GLU A 290 -23.71 -12.61 -17.03
CA GLU A 290 -24.70 -12.09 -16.07
C GLU A 290 -24.12 -12.02 -14.65
N GLU A 291 -23.37 -13.03 -14.21
CA GLU A 291 -22.72 -13.04 -12.90
C GLU A 291 -21.61 -11.99 -12.82
N LEU A 292 -20.78 -11.88 -13.87
CA LEU A 292 -19.72 -10.88 -13.95
C LEU A 292 -20.30 -9.47 -13.96
N GLU A 293 -21.31 -9.19 -14.79
CA GLU A 293 -21.95 -7.87 -14.86
C GLU A 293 -22.58 -7.49 -13.51
N ALA A 294 -23.28 -8.44 -12.85
CA ALA A 294 -23.88 -8.21 -11.54
C ALA A 294 -22.83 -7.98 -10.44
N ALA A 295 -21.71 -8.69 -10.48
CA ALA A 295 -20.62 -8.56 -9.51
C ALA A 295 -19.72 -7.35 -9.76
N THR A 296 -19.78 -6.74 -10.94
CA THR A 296 -18.92 -5.60 -11.28
C THR A 296 -19.33 -4.38 -10.49
N ILE A 297 -18.35 -3.79 -9.78
CA ILE A 297 -18.53 -2.61 -8.94
C ILE A 297 -18.86 -1.41 -9.85
N PRO A 298 -19.90 -0.63 -9.54
CA PRO A 298 -20.28 0.55 -10.31
C PRO A 298 -19.36 1.73 -9.97
N VAL A 299 -18.08 1.61 -10.31
CA VAL A 299 -17.03 2.60 -10.01
C VAL A 299 -17.27 3.96 -10.68
N GLU A 300 -18.08 4.01 -11.72
CA GLU A 300 -18.55 5.23 -12.37
C GLU A 300 -19.49 6.09 -11.50
N GLU A 301 -20.03 5.53 -10.41
CA GLU A 301 -20.86 6.24 -9.43
C GLU A 301 -20.00 6.85 -8.30
N ILE A 302 -18.68 6.70 -8.34
CA ILE A 302 -17.77 7.35 -7.38
C ILE A 302 -17.62 8.82 -7.78
N ASP A 303 -18.07 9.73 -6.92
CA ASP A 303 -18.01 11.18 -7.15
C ASP A 303 -16.58 11.75 -7.08
N GLY A 304 -15.71 11.14 -6.28
CA GLY A 304 -14.34 11.59 -6.07
C GLY A 304 -13.31 10.94 -6.99
N ARG A 305 -12.05 11.40 -6.86
CA ARG A 305 -10.94 10.87 -7.66
C ARG A 305 -10.67 9.39 -7.35
N VAL A 306 -10.54 8.56 -8.38
CA VAL A 306 -10.18 7.14 -8.25
C VAL A 306 -8.73 6.89 -8.67
N LEU A 307 -7.94 6.23 -7.82
CA LEU A 307 -6.61 5.74 -8.16
C LEU A 307 -6.58 4.22 -8.11
N LEU A 308 -6.22 3.59 -9.24
CA LEU A 308 -5.97 2.17 -9.35
C LEU A 308 -4.45 1.93 -9.43
N VAL A 309 -3.92 1.09 -8.54
CA VAL A 309 -2.51 0.70 -8.54
C VAL A 309 -2.40 -0.81 -8.77
N THR A 310 -1.84 -1.20 -9.91
CA THR A 310 -1.78 -2.58 -10.40
C THR A 310 -0.35 -3.09 -10.46
N GLY A 311 -0.11 -4.27 -9.88
CA GLY A 311 1.02 -5.12 -10.26
C GLY A 311 0.64 -5.99 -11.46
N GLY A 312 1.36 -5.87 -12.57
CA GLY A 312 1.09 -6.62 -13.79
C GLY A 312 1.51 -8.09 -13.75
N ASP A 313 2.46 -8.43 -12.87
CA ASP A 313 2.90 -9.81 -12.63
C ASP A 313 2.38 -10.33 -11.28
N ASP A 314 1.14 -9.98 -10.91
CA ASP A 314 0.53 -10.45 -9.67
C ASP A 314 0.26 -11.96 -9.73
N GLN A 315 1.04 -12.73 -8.95
CA GLN A 315 0.96 -14.19 -8.93
C GLN A 315 0.01 -14.75 -7.85
N LEU A 316 -0.78 -13.88 -7.21
CA LEU A 316 -1.75 -14.26 -6.17
C LEU A 316 -3.20 -13.94 -6.61
N TRP A 317 -3.40 -12.74 -7.12
CA TRP A 317 -4.69 -12.12 -7.36
C TRP A 317 -4.56 -11.38 -8.69
N ASP A 318 -5.18 -11.84 -9.78
CA ASP A 318 -4.95 -11.31 -11.14
C ASP A 318 -5.36 -9.83 -11.28
N THR A 319 -4.55 -8.94 -10.72
CA THR A 319 -4.88 -7.54 -10.46
C THR A 319 -5.00 -6.80 -11.77
N GLU A 320 -4.16 -7.12 -12.76
CA GLU A 320 -4.27 -6.54 -14.10
C GLU A 320 -5.65 -6.79 -14.69
N ARG A 321 -6.12 -8.04 -14.65
CA ARG A 321 -7.45 -8.40 -15.14
C ARG A 321 -8.56 -7.77 -14.31
N PHE A 322 -8.45 -7.80 -12.97
CA PHE A 322 -9.55 -7.40 -12.10
C PHE A 322 -9.69 -5.88 -11.95
N HIS A 323 -8.58 -5.12 -11.84
CA HIS A 323 -8.64 -3.66 -11.99
C HIS A 323 -9.01 -3.26 -13.42
N GLY A 324 -8.64 -4.04 -14.43
CA GLY A 324 -9.04 -3.79 -15.82
C GLY A 324 -10.54 -3.61 -15.99
N VAL A 325 -11.36 -4.38 -15.26
CA VAL A 325 -12.83 -4.22 -15.27
C VAL A 325 -13.26 -2.83 -14.78
N ALA A 326 -12.69 -2.35 -13.67
CA ALA A 326 -12.98 -1.01 -13.16
C ALA A 326 -12.44 0.09 -14.08
N ALA A 327 -11.23 -0.07 -14.60
CA ALA A 327 -10.60 0.87 -15.51
C ALA A 327 -11.39 1.03 -16.82
N ASP A 328 -11.91 -0.07 -17.38
CA ASP A 328 -12.76 -0.06 -18.57
C ASP A 328 -14.07 0.71 -18.31
N ARG A 329 -14.70 0.52 -17.14
CA ARG A 329 -15.91 1.28 -16.76
C ARG A 329 -15.62 2.76 -16.58
N LEU A 330 -14.58 3.12 -15.82
CA LEU A 330 -14.18 4.51 -15.60
C LEU A 330 -13.82 5.23 -16.92
N THR A 331 -13.15 4.53 -17.84
CA THR A 331 -12.81 5.05 -19.18
C THR A 331 -14.06 5.28 -20.04
N GLY A 332 -15.07 4.43 -19.91
CA GLY A 332 -16.32 4.51 -20.65
C GLY A 332 -17.31 5.55 -20.10
N ALA A 333 -17.14 5.98 -18.84
CA ALA A 333 -18.00 6.94 -18.17
C ALA A 333 -17.54 8.39 -18.42
N ASP A 334 -18.49 9.26 -18.76
CA ASP A 334 -18.23 10.69 -18.95
C ASP A 334 -18.03 11.37 -17.60
N GLY A 335 -16.87 11.99 -17.40
CA GLY A 335 -16.61 12.85 -16.22
C GLY A 335 -15.88 12.17 -15.07
N SER A 336 -15.54 10.88 -15.19
CA SER A 336 -14.69 10.19 -14.22
C SER A 336 -13.33 10.88 -14.08
N ASP A 337 -12.94 11.23 -12.85
CA ASP A 337 -11.56 11.61 -12.53
C ASP A 337 -10.82 10.38 -12.01
N PHE A 338 -10.01 9.75 -12.84
CA PHE A 338 -9.24 8.58 -12.41
C PHE A 338 -7.85 8.49 -13.02
N GLU A 339 -7.01 7.73 -12.35
CA GLU A 339 -5.68 7.33 -12.81
C GLU A 339 -5.48 5.83 -12.58
N HIS A 340 -4.88 5.15 -13.55
CA HIS A 340 -4.54 3.74 -13.46
C HIS A 340 -3.03 3.55 -13.69
N LEU A 341 -2.33 3.25 -12.60
CA LEU A 341 -0.91 2.92 -12.62
C LEU A 341 -0.75 1.42 -12.78
N VAL A 342 -0.08 1.01 -13.87
CA VAL A 342 0.25 -0.39 -14.13
C VAL A 342 1.77 -0.55 -14.09
N TYR A 343 2.23 -1.36 -13.15
CA TYR A 343 3.64 -1.73 -13.01
C TYR A 343 3.81 -3.16 -13.53
N ASP A 344 4.11 -3.29 -14.83
CA ASP A 344 4.13 -4.58 -15.56
C ASP A 344 4.93 -5.68 -14.85
N GLY A 345 6.07 -5.33 -14.25
CA GLY A 345 6.96 -6.28 -13.57
C GLY A 345 6.70 -6.45 -12.07
N ALA A 346 5.74 -5.73 -11.49
CA ALA A 346 5.46 -5.80 -10.06
C ALA A 346 4.38 -6.84 -9.76
N GLY A 347 4.48 -7.49 -8.60
CA GLY A 347 3.50 -8.45 -8.11
C GLY A 347 2.45 -7.82 -7.19
N HIS A 348 1.80 -8.67 -6.40
CA HIS A 348 0.79 -8.27 -5.41
C HIS A 348 1.35 -7.33 -4.33
N GLY A 349 2.61 -7.58 -3.91
CA GLY A 349 3.23 -6.99 -2.74
C GLY A 349 3.74 -5.56 -2.90
N ILE A 350 2.94 -4.66 -3.48
CA ILE A 350 3.27 -3.23 -3.57
C ILE A 350 3.22 -2.63 -2.16
N ALA A 351 4.39 -2.41 -1.58
CA ALA A 351 4.54 -1.95 -0.21
C ALA A 351 4.55 -0.42 -0.14
N PRO A 352 4.24 0.18 1.03
CA PRO A 352 4.53 1.58 1.29
C PRO A 352 6.01 1.89 0.97
N PRO A 353 6.32 3.12 0.52
CA PRO A 353 7.62 3.43 -0.02
C PRO A 353 8.70 3.25 1.05
N TYR A 354 9.88 2.82 0.61
CA TYR A 354 11.09 2.70 1.45
C TYR A 354 11.01 1.66 2.57
N TYR A 355 10.06 0.74 2.50
CA TYR A 355 10.07 -0.50 3.25
C TYR A 355 10.96 -1.54 2.55
N PRO A 356 11.54 -2.49 3.30
CA PRO A 356 12.26 -3.60 2.70
C PRO A 356 11.43 -4.36 1.67
N ILE A 357 12.03 -4.85 0.59
CA ILE A 357 11.32 -5.53 -0.51
C ILE A 357 11.56 -7.05 -0.59
N ARG A 358 12.44 -7.62 0.22
CA ARG A 358 12.89 -9.03 0.07
C ARG A 358 11.81 -10.10 0.21
N ARG A 359 10.65 -9.80 0.81
CA ARG A 359 9.50 -10.72 0.89
C ARG A 359 8.31 -10.30 0.05
N THR A 360 8.51 -9.36 -0.88
CA THR A 360 7.51 -9.08 -1.92
C THR A 360 7.38 -10.23 -2.93
N LEU A 361 8.27 -11.24 -2.89
CA LEU A 361 8.18 -12.46 -3.71
C LEU A 361 7.55 -13.64 -2.96
N ASP A 362 7.81 -13.74 -1.65
CA ASP A 362 7.45 -14.90 -0.81
C ASP A 362 6.49 -14.50 0.31
N SER A 363 5.26 -15.03 0.25
CA SER A 363 4.22 -14.83 1.27
C SER A 363 3.75 -16.18 1.84
N PRO A 364 3.26 -16.23 3.10
CA PRO A 364 2.59 -17.42 3.62
C PRO A 364 1.35 -17.84 2.79
N TYR A 365 0.85 -16.96 1.93
CA TYR A 365 -0.31 -17.21 1.07
C TYR A 365 0.04 -17.68 -0.35
N GLY A 366 1.33 -17.78 -0.70
CA GLY A 366 1.80 -18.18 -2.02
C GLY A 366 2.80 -17.17 -2.63
N PRO A 367 3.20 -17.37 -3.90
CA PRO A 367 4.00 -16.39 -4.61
C PRO A 367 3.19 -15.11 -4.81
N LEU A 368 3.77 -13.97 -4.48
CA LEU A 368 3.13 -12.67 -4.73
C LEU A 368 3.45 -12.13 -6.14
N GLY A 369 4.52 -12.63 -6.76
CA GLY A 369 4.90 -12.26 -8.12
C GLY A 369 5.82 -11.04 -8.23
N GLY A 370 6.17 -10.71 -9.47
CA GLY A 370 7.09 -9.65 -9.82
C GLY A 370 8.57 -9.96 -9.55
N THR A 371 9.42 -8.95 -9.73
CA THR A 371 10.83 -8.97 -9.31
C THR A 371 11.09 -8.00 -8.16
N LEU A 372 12.23 -8.17 -7.47
CA LEU A 372 12.59 -7.24 -6.38
C LEU A 372 12.74 -5.80 -6.88
N GLU A 373 13.31 -5.64 -8.08
CA GLU A 373 13.48 -4.37 -8.79
C GLU A 373 12.12 -3.71 -9.04
N ALA A 374 11.24 -4.40 -9.76
CA ALA A 374 9.96 -3.84 -10.14
C ALA A 374 9.04 -3.61 -8.93
N ASN A 375 9.10 -4.45 -7.90
CA ASN A 375 8.39 -4.22 -6.65
C ASN A 375 8.95 -3.01 -5.90
N ALA A 376 10.26 -2.76 -5.93
CA ALA A 376 10.86 -1.56 -5.34
C ALA A 376 10.45 -0.28 -6.08
N GLU A 377 10.49 -0.31 -7.41
CA GLU A 377 10.04 0.77 -8.30
C GLU A 377 8.55 1.07 -8.10
N ALA A 378 7.69 0.05 -8.09
CA ALA A 378 6.27 0.22 -7.80
C ALA A 378 6.02 0.79 -6.41
N SER A 379 6.71 0.25 -5.38
CA SER A 379 6.60 0.74 -4.00
C SER A 379 7.03 2.21 -3.87
N HIS A 380 8.07 2.62 -4.60
CA HIS A 380 8.52 4.02 -4.64
C HIS A 380 7.57 4.92 -5.44
N GLY A 381 7.17 4.46 -6.64
CA GLY A 381 6.46 5.26 -7.63
C GLY A 381 4.99 5.49 -7.31
N HIS A 382 4.28 4.55 -6.68
CA HIS A 382 2.83 4.70 -6.48
C HIS A 382 2.49 5.71 -5.38
N TRP A 383 3.31 5.83 -4.34
CA TRP A 383 2.95 6.57 -3.13
C TRP A 383 2.75 8.07 -3.35
N PRO A 384 3.56 8.78 -4.15
CA PRO A 384 3.26 10.16 -4.52
C PRO A 384 1.86 10.34 -5.14
N HIS A 385 1.42 9.40 -5.98
CA HIS A 385 0.08 9.44 -6.59
C HIS A 385 -1.04 9.16 -5.59
N VAL A 386 -0.78 8.30 -4.59
CA VAL A 386 -1.68 8.10 -3.44
C VAL A 386 -1.88 9.41 -2.69
N LEU A 387 -0.79 10.11 -2.34
CA LEU A 387 -0.84 11.38 -1.62
C LEU A 387 -1.49 12.50 -2.45
N GLU A 388 -1.22 12.55 -3.76
CA GLU A 388 -1.88 13.47 -4.69
C GLU A 388 -3.39 13.22 -4.77
N SER A 389 -3.78 11.94 -4.90
CA SER A 389 -5.19 11.57 -5.05
C SER A 389 -5.98 11.88 -3.78
N LEU A 390 -5.45 11.51 -2.60
CA LEU A 390 -6.04 11.86 -1.31
C LEU A 390 -5.98 13.38 -1.03
N GLY A 391 -5.04 14.10 -1.65
CA GLY A 391 -4.93 15.55 -1.54
C GLY A 391 -6.13 16.29 -2.13
N THR A 392 -6.92 15.64 -2.99
CA THR A 392 -8.17 16.20 -3.54
C THR A 392 -9.27 16.38 -2.50
N LEU A 393 -9.18 15.69 -1.35
CA LEU A 393 -10.09 15.89 -0.22
C LEU A 393 -10.04 17.34 0.29
N GLY A 394 -8.87 17.99 0.18
CA GLY A 394 -8.65 19.40 0.49
C GLY A 394 -8.95 19.80 1.95
N PRO A 395 -8.36 20.89 2.47
CA PRO A 395 -8.91 21.52 3.65
C PRO A 395 -10.14 22.33 3.25
N ASP A 396 -11.24 22.20 3.98
CA ASP A 396 -12.23 23.28 4.00
C ASP A 396 -11.49 24.55 4.49
N GLU A 397 -11.15 25.46 3.58
CA GLU A 397 -10.71 26.80 3.95
C GLU A 397 -11.92 27.56 4.49
N GLY A 398 -12.23 27.34 5.77
CA GLY A 398 -13.14 28.13 6.59
C GLY A 398 -12.46 29.29 7.29
#